data_AF-A0A0C3JIE6-F1
#
_entry.id   AF-A0A0C3JIE6-F1
#
_cell.length_a   1.000
_cell.length_b   1.000
_cell.length_c   1.000
_cell.angle_alpha   90.00
_cell.angle_beta   90.00
_cell.angle_gamma   90.00
#
_symmetry.space_group_name_H-M   'P 1'
#
loop_
_entity.id
_entity.type
_entity.pdbx_description
1 polymer ?
#
loop_
_entity_poly.entity_id
_entity_poly.type
_entity_poly.pdbx_seq_one_letter_code
_entity_poly.pdbx_strand_id
1 'polypeptide(L)'
;PAEYALKKIEAFKFVHMWYFTRECLLEAAQTVRRLEENDTLAITQASEGNITLRTANSLTASKNAKPDHALTFTEYMYAKNHFLTCIQNAGWGNQLVDAFNWFFHRIDNHRLWDRGDRGERALLHYASKVWQDWHDKAACNQAYNIGTINEDLLADIGRDL
;
A
#
# COMPACT_ATOMS: atom_id res chain seq x y z
N PRO A 1 3.48 2.15 10.18
CA PRO A 1 2.24 1.59 9.57
C PRO A 1 1.57 0.61 10.53
N ALA A 2 0.28 0.28 10.34
CA ALA A 2 -0.38 -0.76 11.11
C ALA A 2 0.32 -2.12 10.95
N GLU A 3 0.35 -2.94 12.01
CA GLU A 3 0.98 -4.27 11.99
C GLU A 3 0.41 -5.17 10.87
N TYR A 4 -0.91 -5.13 10.66
CA TYR A 4 -1.59 -5.75 9.53
C TYR A 4 -0.90 -5.49 8.19
N ALA A 5 -0.56 -4.24 7.90
CA ALA A 5 0.06 -3.87 6.63
C ALA A 5 1.49 -4.40 6.53
N LEU A 6 2.26 -4.34 7.62
CA LEU A 6 3.62 -4.88 7.65
C LEU A 6 3.62 -6.40 7.40
N LYS A 7 2.69 -7.14 8.02
CA LYS A 7 2.53 -8.59 7.78
C LYS A 7 2.11 -8.93 6.35
N LYS A 8 1.33 -8.07 5.69
CA LYS A 8 1.03 -8.23 4.26
C LYS A 8 2.28 -8.02 3.40
N ILE A 9 3.06 -6.98 3.68
CA ILE A 9 4.31 -6.70 2.96
C ILE A 9 5.32 -7.83 3.12
N GLU A 10 5.56 -8.32 4.35
CA GLU A 10 6.45 -9.47 4.61
C GLU A 10 6.01 -10.72 3.83
N ALA A 11 4.72 -10.89 3.61
CA ALA A 11 4.14 -12.01 2.86
C ALA A 11 3.97 -11.75 1.35
N PHE A 12 4.49 -10.64 0.81
CA PHE A 12 4.30 -10.21 -0.58
C PHE A 12 2.81 -10.09 -1.01
N LYS A 13 1.92 -9.86 -0.04
CA LYS A 13 0.48 -9.75 -0.28
C LYS A 13 0.08 -8.31 -0.52
N PHE A 14 -0.96 -8.14 -1.33
CA PHE A 14 -1.60 -6.86 -1.58
C PHE A 14 -2.02 -6.16 -0.29
N VAL A 15 -1.76 -4.86 -0.24
CA VAL A 15 -2.22 -3.92 0.77
C VAL A 15 -2.41 -2.54 0.14
N HIS A 16 -3.48 -1.85 0.50
CA HIS A 16 -3.77 -0.49 0.02
C HIS A 16 -2.76 0.53 0.53
N MET A 17 -2.51 1.56 -0.26
CA MET A 17 -1.62 2.67 0.10
C MET A 17 -2.12 3.48 1.29
N TRP A 18 -3.43 3.41 1.60
CA TRP A 18 -4.03 4.05 2.77
C TRP A 18 -3.30 3.70 4.08
N TYR A 19 -2.79 2.47 4.23
CA TYR A 19 -2.08 2.02 5.44
C TYR A 19 -0.74 2.73 5.68
N PHE A 20 -0.24 3.45 4.69
CA PHE A 20 1.00 4.21 4.74
C PHE A 20 0.75 5.73 4.77
N THR A 21 -0.51 6.16 4.78
CA THR A 21 -0.89 7.57 4.91
C THR A 21 -0.69 8.08 6.34
N ARG A 22 -0.59 9.41 6.48
CA ARG A 22 -0.48 10.06 7.79
C ARG A 22 -1.67 9.73 8.70
N GLU A 23 -2.88 9.64 8.14
CA GLU A 23 -4.10 9.27 8.86
C GLU A 23 -3.93 7.92 9.56
N CYS A 24 -3.54 6.88 8.82
CA CYS A 24 -3.34 5.55 9.37
C CYS A 24 -2.14 5.49 10.34
N LEU A 25 -1.05 6.23 10.07
CA LEU A 25 0.11 6.27 10.97
C LEU A 25 -0.26 6.85 12.34
N LEU A 26 -1.13 7.87 12.38
CA LEU A 26 -1.67 8.42 13.63
C LEU A 26 -2.62 7.44 14.32
N GLU A 27 -3.50 6.77 13.58
CA GLU A 27 -4.38 5.72 14.11
C GLU A 27 -3.58 4.59 14.77
N ALA A 28 -2.51 4.12 14.11
CA ALA A 28 -1.62 3.10 14.64
C ALA A 28 -0.89 3.58 15.91
N ALA A 29 -0.36 4.81 15.92
CA ALA A 29 0.31 5.37 17.09
C ALA A 29 -0.63 5.54 18.30
N GLN A 30 -1.88 5.97 18.07
CA GLN A 30 -2.90 6.07 19.11
C GLN A 30 -3.28 4.69 19.66
N THR A 31 -3.35 3.68 18.81
CA THR A 31 -3.60 2.31 19.24
C THR A 31 -2.49 1.81 20.15
N VAL A 32 -1.22 2.06 19.81
CA VAL A 32 -0.07 1.71 20.66
C VAL A 32 -0.13 2.42 22.02
N ARG A 33 -0.38 3.74 22.04
CA ARG A 33 -0.50 4.50 23.30
C ARG A 33 -1.64 4.01 24.19
N ARG A 34 -2.81 3.73 23.61
CA ARG A 34 -3.94 3.17 24.37
C ARG A 34 -3.64 1.81 24.99
N LEU A 35 -2.70 1.05 24.42
CA LEU A 35 -2.24 -0.24 24.97
C LEU A 35 -1.27 -0.07 26.14
N GLU A 36 -0.42 0.96 26.10
CA GLU A 36 0.40 1.33 27.27
C GLU A 36 -0.49 1.76 28.45
N GLU A 37 -1.69 2.27 28.16
CA GLU A 37 -2.66 2.74 29.16
C GLU A 37 -3.72 1.71 29.57
N ASN A 38 -4.10 0.77 28.70
CA ASN A 38 -5.11 -0.27 28.97
C ASN A 38 -4.51 -1.66 28.72
N ASP A 39 -4.37 -2.47 29.77
CA ASP A 39 -3.79 -3.84 29.81
C ASP A 39 -4.57 -4.91 29.01
N THR A 40 -5.17 -4.58 27.86
CA THR A 40 -5.95 -5.53 27.05
C THR A 40 -5.08 -6.14 25.95
N LEU A 41 -4.42 -7.25 26.26
CA LEU A 41 -3.63 -8.04 25.32
C LEU A 41 -4.41 -9.30 24.92
N ALA A 42 -4.40 -9.66 23.64
CA ALA A 42 -4.90 -10.96 23.17
C ALA A 42 -3.73 -11.94 23.02
N ILE A 43 -3.98 -13.21 23.34
CA ILE A 43 -2.98 -14.25 23.21
C ILE A 43 -3.12 -14.86 21.81
N THR A 44 -2.04 -14.81 21.02
CA THR A 44 -1.97 -15.41 19.68
C THR A 44 -0.84 -16.42 19.60
N GLN A 45 -1.08 -17.56 18.95
CA GLN A 45 -0.08 -18.60 18.77
C GLN A 45 0.68 -18.36 17.46
N ALA A 46 2.00 -18.21 17.54
CA ALA A 46 2.87 -18.11 16.38
C ALA A 46 3.11 -19.49 15.75
N SER A 47 3.56 -19.51 14.49
CA SER A 47 3.74 -20.71 13.66
C SER A 47 4.72 -21.75 14.22
N GLU A 48 5.46 -21.44 15.27
CA GLU A 48 6.50 -22.27 15.88
C GLU A 48 6.20 -22.66 17.33
N GLY A 49 4.94 -22.58 17.77
CA GLY A 49 4.54 -22.94 19.13
C GLY A 49 4.84 -21.88 20.19
N ASN A 50 5.45 -20.76 19.80
CA ASN A 50 5.63 -19.58 20.65
C ASN A 50 4.30 -18.84 20.83
N ILE A 51 4.00 -18.45 22.07
CA ILE A 51 2.85 -17.64 22.41
C ILE A 51 3.26 -16.17 22.39
N THR A 52 2.62 -15.37 21.55
CA THR A 52 2.83 -13.91 21.50
C THR A 52 1.58 -13.17 21.95
N LEU A 53 1.74 -12.24 22.88
CA LEU A 53 0.70 -11.27 23.25
C LEU A 53 0.63 -10.20 22.17
N ARG A 54 -0.52 -10.09 21.50
CA ARG A 54 -0.81 -9.11 20.45
C ARG A 54 -2.23 -8.59 20.60
N THR A 55 -2.55 -7.46 20.02
CA THR A 55 -3.93 -6.98 20.03
C THR A 55 -4.79 -7.86 19.12
N ALA A 56 -6.01 -8.23 19.53
CA ALA A 56 -6.92 -9.00 18.69
C ALA A 56 -7.20 -8.33 17.33
N ASN A 57 -7.09 -6.99 17.28
CA ASN A 57 -7.39 -6.18 16.10
C ASN A 57 -6.16 -5.77 15.28
N SER A 58 -4.92 -5.89 15.79
CA SER A 58 -3.72 -5.38 15.08
C SER A 58 -3.42 -6.15 13.79
N LEU A 59 -3.93 -7.38 13.70
CA LEU A 59 -3.85 -8.27 12.54
C LEU A 59 -5.08 -8.20 11.64
N THR A 60 -6.06 -7.34 11.94
CA THR A 60 -7.27 -7.16 11.13
C THR A 60 -7.17 -5.88 10.29
N ALA A 61 -7.86 -5.87 9.16
CA ALA A 61 -7.95 -4.68 8.32
C ALA A 61 -8.70 -3.56 9.07
N SER A 62 -8.15 -2.35 9.11
CA SER A 62 -8.89 -1.17 9.62
C SER A 62 -10.18 -0.95 8.82
N LYS A 63 -11.27 -0.65 9.51
CA LYS A 63 -12.56 -0.26 8.91
C LYS A 63 -12.49 1.06 8.13
N ASN A 64 -11.44 1.86 8.36
CA ASN A 64 -11.21 3.13 7.70
C ASN A 64 -10.38 2.97 6.41
N ALA A 65 -9.95 1.75 6.08
CA ALA A 65 -9.12 1.50 4.92
C ALA A 65 -9.86 1.92 3.63
N LYS A 66 -9.20 2.77 2.85
CA LYS A 66 -9.71 3.28 1.58
C LYS A 66 -8.99 2.58 0.42
N PRO A 67 -9.69 2.30 -0.70
CA PRO A 67 -9.02 1.90 -1.92
C PRO A 67 -8.16 3.05 -2.44
N ASP A 68 -7.11 2.72 -3.19
CA ASP A 68 -6.09 3.69 -3.60
C ASP A 68 -6.66 4.83 -4.46
N HIS A 69 -7.63 4.53 -5.31
CA HIS A 69 -8.32 5.53 -6.15
C HIS A 69 -9.25 6.47 -5.38
N ALA A 70 -9.53 6.19 -4.10
CA ALA A 70 -10.30 7.07 -3.21
C ALA A 70 -9.41 7.97 -2.34
N LEU A 71 -8.08 7.85 -2.46
CA LEU A 71 -7.14 8.77 -1.85
C LEU A 71 -7.00 10.04 -2.70
N THR A 72 -6.59 11.14 -2.08
CA THR A 72 -6.07 12.28 -2.84
C THR A 72 -4.68 11.95 -3.39
N PHE A 73 -4.27 12.61 -4.48
CA PHE A 73 -2.94 12.40 -5.05
C PHE A 73 -1.84 12.71 -4.03
N THR A 74 -2.02 13.77 -3.24
CA THR A 74 -1.11 14.15 -2.14
C THR A 74 -1.00 13.05 -1.08
N GLU A 75 -2.11 12.44 -0.65
CA GLU A 75 -2.07 11.32 0.30
C GLU A 75 -1.36 10.10 -0.28
N TYR A 76 -1.64 9.79 -1.55
CA TYR A 76 -1.03 8.67 -2.26
C TYR A 76 0.50 8.86 -2.40
N MET A 77 0.95 10.06 -2.79
CA MET A 77 2.37 10.41 -2.88
C MET A 77 3.05 10.51 -1.52
N TYR A 78 2.34 10.91 -0.46
CA TYR A 78 2.89 10.83 0.89
C TYR A 78 3.10 9.37 1.31
N ALA A 79 2.11 8.52 1.07
CA ALA A 79 2.13 7.10 1.40
C ALA A 79 3.27 6.35 0.68
N LYS A 80 3.64 6.77 -0.54
CA LYS A 80 4.73 6.15 -1.34
C LYS A 80 6.04 6.01 -0.57
N ASN A 81 6.46 7.06 0.13
CA ASN A 81 7.75 7.10 0.81
C ASN A 81 7.83 6.08 1.95
N HIS A 82 6.73 5.99 2.72
CA HIS A 82 6.61 5.01 3.79
C HIS A 82 6.51 3.58 3.27
N PHE A 83 5.75 3.35 2.19
CA PHE A 83 5.67 2.04 1.54
C PHE A 83 7.05 1.57 1.05
N LEU A 84 7.78 2.42 0.31
CA LEU A 84 9.10 2.11 -0.25
C LEU A 84 10.09 1.71 0.85
N THR A 85 10.06 2.43 1.98
CA THR A 85 10.87 2.10 3.16
C THR A 85 10.48 0.74 3.73
N CYS A 86 9.18 0.41 3.79
CA CYS A 86 8.70 -0.86 4.32
C CYS A 86 9.13 -2.06 3.44
N ILE A 87 9.00 -1.95 2.11
CA ILE A 87 9.41 -3.05 1.22
C ILE A 87 10.93 -3.26 1.21
N GLN A 88 11.71 -2.17 1.34
CA GLN A 88 13.15 -2.26 1.49
C GLN A 88 13.53 -3.00 2.77
N ASN A 89 12.91 -2.63 3.90
CA ASN A 89 13.14 -3.28 5.20
C ASN A 89 12.64 -4.72 5.23
N ALA A 90 11.60 -5.06 4.47
CA ALA A 90 11.08 -6.42 4.32
C ALA A 90 11.92 -7.28 3.36
N GLY A 91 12.98 -6.74 2.75
CA GLY A 91 13.90 -7.50 1.92
C GLY A 91 13.35 -7.87 0.54
N TRP A 92 12.48 -7.04 -0.05
CA TRP A 92 11.91 -7.29 -1.40
C TRP A 92 12.96 -7.29 -2.53
N GLY A 93 14.20 -6.92 -2.24
CA GLY A 93 15.31 -6.89 -3.18
C GLY A 93 15.37 -5.59 -3.99
N ASN A 94 16.60 -5.10 -4.22
CA ASN A 94 16.82 -3.76 -4.79
C ASN A 94 16.15 -3.58 -6.16
N GLN A 95 16.21 -4.58 -7.04
CA GLN A 95 15.60 -4.51 -8.36
C GLN A 95 14.08 -4.29 -8.30
N LEU A 96 13.40 -4.94 -7.35
CA LEU A 96 11.96 -4.78 -7.19
C LEU A 96 11.62 -3.43 -6.56
N VAL A 97 12.38 -3.01 -5.54
CA VAL A 97 12.24 -1.67 -4.94
C VAL A 97 12.43 -0.58 -6.00
N ASP A 98 13.42 -0.72 -6.88
CA ASP A 98 13.68 0.19 -7.99
C ASP A 98 12.53 0.22 -9.01
N ALA A 99 11.92 -0.94 -9.32
CA ALA A 99 10.75 -0.99 -10.19
C ALA A 99 9.56 -0.20 -9.61
N PHE A 100 9.31 -0.33 -8.30
CA PHE A 100 8.28 0.47 -7.61
C PHE A 100 8.65 1.96 -7.57
N ASN A 101 9.91 2.31 -7.34
CA ASN A 101 10.38 3.69 -7.42
C ASN A 101 10.08 4.31 -8.80
N TRP A 102 10.39 3.59 -9.88
CA TRP A 102 10.11 4.03 -11.24
C TRP A 102 8.62 4.16 -11.52
N PHE A 103 7.81 3.24 -11.01
CA PHE A 103 6.35 3.32 -11.11
C PHE A 103 5.83 4.63 -10.49
N PHE A 104 6.16 4.89 -9.23
CA PHE A 104 5.72 6.12 -8.56
C PHE A 104 6.27 7.37 -9.23
N HIS A 105 7.53 7.37 -9.64
CA HIS A 105 8.14 8.50 -10.34
C HIS A 105 7.39 8.82 -11.64
N ARG A 106 7.02 7.81 -12.42
CA ARG A 106 6.30 8.00 -13.69
C ARG A 106 4.86 8.45 -13.48
N ILE A 107 4.18 7.98 -12.44
CA ILE A 107 2.86 8.50 -12.05
C ILE A 107 2.96 9.98 -11.66
N ASP A 108 3.95 10.34 -10.83
CA ASP A 108 4.19 11.70 -10.32
C ASP A 108 4.59 12.69 -11.42
N ASN A 109 5.19 12.22 -12.52
CA ASN A 109 5.65 13.05 -13.64
C ASN A 109 4.85 12.83 -14.93
N HIS A 110 3.67 12.21 -14.83
CA HIS A 110 2.88 11.88 -16.02
C HIS A 110 2.22 13.13 -16.63
N ARG A 111 2.18 13.22 -17.96
CA ARG A 111 1.51 14.30 -18.73
C ARG A 111 0.02 14.51 -18.42
N LEU A 112 -0.62 13.59 -17.71
CA LEU A 112 -2.02 13.73 -17.31
C LEU A 112 -2.19 14.76 -16.19
N TRP A 113 -1.13 15.12 -15.49
CA TRP A 113 -1.12 16.24 -14.55
C TRP A 113 -1.66 17.53 -15.16
N ASP A 114 -1.34 17.80 -16.43
CA ASP A 114 -1.81 19.00 -17.14
C ASP A 114 -3.33 19.03 -17.34
N ARG A 115 -4.03 17.92 -17.05
CA ARG A 115 -5.49 17.81 -17.16
C ARG A 115 -6.21 18.04 -15.82
N GLY A 116 -5.50 18.48 -14.79
CA GLY A 116 -6.06 18.76 -13.46
C GLY A 116 -6.70 17.54 -12.82
N ASP A 117 -7.79 17.76 -12.07
CA ASP A 117 -8.50 16.73 -11.28
C ASP A 117 -8.84 15.45 -12.07
N ARG A 118 -9.25 15.58 -13.34
CA ARG A 118 -9.56 14.40 -14.16
C ARG A 118 -8.31 13.56 -14.44
N GLY A 119 -7.16 14.21 -14.64
CA GLY A 119 -5.88 13.56 -14.84
C GLY A 119 -5.40 12.85 -13.57
N GLU A 120 -5.49 13.52 -12.43
CA GLU A 120 -5.16 12.93 -11.12
C GLU A 120 -6.02 11.69 -10.82
N ARG A 121 -7.34 11.78 -11.02
CA ARG A 121 -8.25 10.64 -10.87
C ARG A 121 -7.86 9.48 -11.80
N ALA A 122 -7.60 9.75 -13.08
CA ALA A 122 -7.18 8.70 -14.01
C ALA A 122 -5.89 8.00 -13.57
N LEU A 123 -4.90 8.76 -13.09
CA LEU A 123 -3.65 8.22 -12.57
C LEU A 123 -3.85 7.36 -11.32
N LEU A 124 -4.71 7.80 -10.39
CA LEU A 124 -4.99 7.04 -9.17
C LEU A 124 -5.80 5.78 -9.44
N HIS A 125 -6.77 5.83 -10.36
CA HIS A 125 -7.51 4.65 -10.80
C HIS A 125 -6.57 3.65 -11.49
N TYR A 126 -5.69 4.12 -12.37
CA TYR A 126 -4.66 3.30 -12.99
C TYR A 126 -3.74 2.67 -11.94
N ALA A 127 -3.22 3.47 -11.01
CA ALA A 127 -2.31 3.00 -9.99
C ALA A 127 -2.99 1.95 -9.08
N SER A 128 -4.23 2.20 -8.66
CA SER A 128 -5.04 1.25 -7.88
C SER A 128 -5.20 -0.09 -8.60
N LYS A 129 -5.45 -0.08 -9.92
CA LYS A 129 -5.68 -1.29 -10.72
C LYS A 129 -4.39 -2.07 -10.96
N VAL A 130 -3.32 -1.38 -11.37
CA VAL A 130 -2.01 -1.99 -11.64
C VAL A 130 -1.38 -2.54 -10.37
N TRP A 131 -1.54 -1.85 -9.24
CA TRP A 131 -1.07 -2.34 -7.94
C TRP A 131 -1.68 -3.69 -7.57
N GLN A 132 -3.01 -3.81 -7.72
CA GLN A 132 -3.73 -5.05 -7.43
C GLN A 132 -3.35 -6.16 -8.41
N ASP A 133 -3.41 -5.87 -9.71
CA ASP A 133 -3.07 -6.83 -10.76
C ASP A 133 -1.62 -7.33 -10.64
N TRP A 134 -0.68 -6.45 -10.31
CA TRP A 134 0.72 -6.84 -10.10
C TRP A 134 0.85 -7.87 -8.96
N HIS A 135 0.17 -7.65 -7.83
CA HIS A 135 0.18 -8.59 -6.71
C HIS A 135 -0.50 -9.93 -7.06
N ASP A 136 -1.62 -9.89 -7.77
CA ASP A 136 -2.31 -11.10 -8.23
C ASP A 136 -1.42 -11.92 -9.18
N LYS A 137 -0.70 -11.23 -10.09
CA LYS A 137 0.29 -11.85 -10.99
C LYS A 137 1.51 -12.37 -10.23
N ALA A 138 2.00 -11.65 -9.23
CA ALA A 138 3.11 -12.08 -8.39
C ALA A 138 2.79 -13.39 -7.65
N ALA A 139 1.57 -13.54 -7.15
CA ALA A 139 1.11 -14.78 -6.51
C ALA A 139 1.16 -16.01 -7.44
N CYS A 140 1.08 -15.79 -8.77
CA CYS A 140 1.21 -16.83 -9.79
C CYS A 140 2.61 -16.89 -10.43
N ASN A 141 3.62 -16.21 -9.88
CA ASN A 141 4.97 -16.09 -10.45
C ASN A 141 4.98 -15.50 -11.88
N GLN A 142 4.05 -14.58 -12.15
CA GLN A 142 3.86 -13.89 -13.43
C GLN A 142 4.00 -12.36 -13.28
N ALA A 143 4.63 -11.89 -12.19
CA ALA A 143 4.84 -10.47 -11.95
C ALA A 143 5.61 -9.84 -13.12
N TYR A 144 5.09 -8.72 -13.62
CA TYR A 144 5.76 -7.91 -14.63
C TYR A 144 6.51 -6.75 -13.97
N ASN A 145 7.28 -6.02 -14.76
CA ASN A 145 7.92 -4.79 -14.28
C ASN A 145 6.87 -3.69 -14.12
N ILE A 146 6.41 -3.48 -12.88
CA ILE A 146 5.41 -2.46 -12.53
C ILE A 146 5.85 -1.03 -12.90
N GLY A 147 7.16 -0.79 -13.02
CA GLY A 147 7.71 0.51 -13.42
C GLY A 147 7.27 0.95 -14.82
N THR A 148 6.78 0.06 -15.68
CA THR A 148 6.33 0.42 -17.03
C THR A 148 4.86 0.80 -17.05
N ILE A 149 4.55 2.03 -17.48
CA ILE A 149 3.17 2.51 -17.61
C ILE A 149 2.53 1.88 -18.84
N ASN A 150 1.42 1.19 -18.65
CA ASN A 150 0.55 0.73 -19.72
C ASN A 150 -0.35 1.90 -20.15
N GLU A 151 0.09 2.64 -21.16
CA GLU A 151 -0.61 3.81 -21.70
C GLU A 151 -2.00 3.46 -22.25
N ASP A 152 -2.18 2.26 -22.81
CA ASP A 152 -3.48 1.82 -23.33
C ASP A 152 -4.47 1.64 -22.19
N LEU A 153 -4.08 0.93 -21.13
CA LEU A 153 -4.90 0.76 -19.93
C LEU A 153 -5.22 2.11 -19.26
N LEU A 154 -4.24 3.01 -19.18
CA LEU A 154 -4.44 4.35 -18.63
C LEU A 154 -5.40 5.19 -19.48
N ALA A 155 -5.30 5.10 -20.81
CA ALA A 155 -6.20 5.77 -21.73
C ALA A 155 -7.63 5.22 -21.65
N ASP A 156 -7.80 3.90 -21.47
CA ASP A 156 -9.10 3.26 -21.26
C ASP A 156 -9.77 3.79 -19.99
N ILE A 157 -9.04 3.78 -18.87
CA ILE A 157 -9.51 4.33 -17.58
C ILE A 157 -9.90 5.80 -17.73
N GLY A 158 -9.10 6.60 -18.43
CA GLY A 158 -9.38 8.02 -18.65
C GLY A 158 -10.62 8.29 -19.51
N ARG A 159 -11.07 7.33 -20.33
CA ARG A 159 -12.33 7.44 -21.08
C ARG A 159 -13.54 7.07 -20.24
N ASP A 160 -13.39 6.15 -19.29
CA ASP A 160 -14.46 5.66 -18.42
C ASP A 160 -14.76 6.61 -17.23
N LEU A 161 -13.87 7.58 -16.96
CA LEU A 161 -13.99 8.63 -15.93
C LEU A 161 -14.55 9.96 -16.48
#